data_AF-A0A2W4QVV7-F1
#
_entry.id   AF-A0A2W4QVV7-F1
#
_cell.length_a   1.000
_cell.length_b   1.000
_cell.length_c   1.000
_cell.angle_alpha   90.00
_cell.angle_beta   90.00
_cell.angle_gamma   90.00
#
_symmetry.space_group_name_H-M   'P 1'
#
loop_
_entity.id
_entity.type
_entity.pdbx_description
1 polymer ?
#
loop_
_entity_poly.entity_id
_entity_poly.type
_entity_poly.pdbx_seq_one_letter_code
_entity_poly.pdbx_strand_id
1 'polypeptide(L)'
;MSEELTNDANDTDRVSRLSTASPDSAAADAVVREYEERYRGPREEKPKRREIPRSYSTLRVTDDEKLWAAVAHGSIWITAIISVITVGTLVPVSVFIPLVIYFLFRKRSDYVAFHALQAFVLQLFGTIGAFLLLVVGGTVWAVGLVIALLLMVVLIGFILVPVWGLVGIALLLATALMPLASLLYGTIATIETYNGRDYRYPFISRWVDRQLAGGFLNIV
;
A
#
# COMPACT_ATOMS: atom_id res chain seq x y z
N MET A 1 60.99 -43.98 2.01
CA MET A 1 61.03 -45.35 2.57
C MET A 1 61.88 -45.26 3.83
N SER A 2 61.41 -45.31 5.08
CA SER A 2 60.09 -45.51 5.68
C SER A 2 60.26 -45.18 7.17
N GLU A 3 59.77 -44.06 7.69
CA GLU A 3 59.71 -43.81 9.16
C GLU A 3 58.50 -42.92 9.47
N GLU A 4 57.33 -43.51 9.43
CA GLU A 4 56.09 -42.96 9.96
C GLU A 4 55.35 -44.21 10.48
N LEU A 5 55.17 -44.36 11.81
CA LEU A 5 54.20 -45.28 12.46
C LEU A 5 54.42 -45.46 13.99
N THR A 6 54.81 -44.44 14.78
CA THR A 6 54.86 -44.61 16.25
C THR A 6 54.29 -43.49 17.11
N ASN A 7 53.62 -42.47 16.56
CA ASN A 7 53.15 -41.33 17.36
C ASN A 7 51.63 -41.15 17.51
N ASP A 8 50.80 -42.05 16.97
CA ASP A 8 49.33 -41.88 17.00
C ASP A 8 48.64 -42.49 18.24
N ALA A 9 49.33 -43.36 18.99
CA ALA A 9 48.71 -44.06 20.12
C ALA A 9 48.58 -43.20 21.39
N ASN A 10 49.27 -42.06 21.47
CA ASN A 10 49.30 -41.24 22.69
C ASN A 10 48.37 -40.00 22.62
N ASP A 11 47.97 -39.60 21.40
CA ASP A 11 47.15 -38.39 21.23
C ASP A 11 45.66 -38.68 21.44
N THR A 12 45.22 -39.89 21.07
CA THR A 12 43.84 -40.35 21.27
C THR A 12 43.48 -40.55 22.75
N ASP A 13 44.43 -41.00 23.59
CA ASP A 13 44.21 -41.15 25.03
C ASP A 13 44.26 -39.79 25.77
N ARG A 14 44.93 -38.79 25.19
CA ARG A 14 45.00 -37.42 25.73
C ARG A 14 43.71 -36.64 25.48
N VAL A 15 43.08 -36.78 24.31
CA VAL A 15 41.82 -36.11 24.00
C VAL A 15 40.62 -36.72 24.73
N SER A 16 40.68 -38.01 25.10
CA SER A 16 39.58 -38.69 25.81
C SER A 16 39.42 -38.19 27.26
N ARG A 17 40.51 -37.73 27.90
CA ARG A 17 40.49 -37.20 29.29
C ARG A 17 39.94 -35.78 29.41
N LEU A 18 39.70 -35.09 28.29
CA LEU A 18 39.07 -33.76 28.26
C LEU A 18 37.54 -33.84 28.17
N SER A 19 36.96 -35.02 27.91
CA SER A 19 35.52 -35.21 27.69
C SER A 19 34.77 -35.76 28.91
N THR A 20 35.47 -36.11 30.00
CA THR A 20 34.81 -36.45 31.26
C THR A 20 34.35 -35.17 31.95
N ALA A 21 33.06 -34.86 31.80
CA ALA A 21 32.38 -33.75 32.44
C ALA A 21 32.76 -33.65 33.92
N SER A 22 33.56 -32.64 34.24
CA SER A 22 33.84 -32.25 35.62
C SER A 22 32.56 -31.65 36.24
N PRO A 23 32.27 -31.84 37.53
CA PRO A 23 31.08 -31.29 38.21
C PRO A 23 30.96 -29.76 38.09
N ASP A 24 32.07 -29.09 37.78
CA ASP A 24 32.17 -27.64 37.60
C ASP A 24 31.72 -27.16 36.22
N SER A 25 31.41 -28.02 35.25
CA SER A 25 30.94 -27.55 33.93
C SER A 25 29.58 -26.88 34.03
N ALA A 26 28.69 -27.38 34.90
CA ALA A 26 27.39 -26.76 35.15
C ALA A 26 27.53 -25.39 35.84
N ALA A 27 28.53 -25.23 36.72
CA ALA A 27 28.85 -23.96 37.35
C ALA A 27 29.50 -22.98 36.36
N ALA A 28 30.40 -23.47 35.51
CA ALA A 28 31.01 -22.69 34.45
C ALA A 28 29.96 -22.22 33.43
N ASP A 29 29.05 -23.11 33.01
CA ASP A 29 27.93 -22.78 32.13
C ASP A 29 26.98 -21.78 32.78
N ALA A 30 26.73 -21.90 34.09
CA ALA A 30 25.93 -20.93 34.84
C ALA A 30 26.61 -19.56 34.91
N VAL A 31 27.92 -19.51 35.14
CA VAL A 31 28.71 -18.27 35.15
C VAL A 31 28.76 -17.65 33.77
N VAL A 32 28.93 -18.43 32.71
CA VAL A 32 28.88 -17.95 31.31
C VAL A 32 27.49 -17.40 31.02
N ARG A 33 26.41 -18.06 31.47
CA ARG A 33 25.04 -17.57 31.30
C ARG A 33 24.77 -16.28 32.07
N GLU A 34 25.26 -16.18 33.30
CA GLU A 34 25.18 -14.95 34.10
C GLU A 34 25.96 -13.81 33.44
N TYR A 35 27.14 -14.10 32.88
CA TYR A 35 27.93 -13.13 32.12
C TYR A 35 27.22 -12.72 30.83
N GLU A 36 26.64 -13.68 30.10
CA GLU A 36 25.84 -13.40 28.91
C GLU A 36 24.58 -12.61 29.24
N GLU A 37 23.90 -12.87 30.35
CA GLU A 37 22.71 -12.12 30.78
C GLU A 37 23.07 -10.72 31.30
N ARG A 38 24.24 -10.56 31.94
CA ARG A 38 24.74 -9.25 32.42
C ARG A 38 25.25 -8.36 31.30
N TYR A 39 25.82 -8.94 30.24
CA TYR A 39 26.42 -8.19 29.12
C TYR A 39 25.63 -8.25 27.80
N ARG A 40 24.69 -9.18 27.61
CA ARG A 40 23.59 -8.97 26.66
C ARG A 40 22.66 -7.96 27.31
N GLY A 41 22.86 -6.69 26.99
CA GLY A 41 21.81 -5.68 27.16
C GLY A 41 20.47 -6.19 26.58
N PRO A 42 19.33 -5.61 27.00
CA PRO A 42 18.00 -6.09 26.65
C PRO A 42 17.98 -6.48 25.19
N ARG A 43 17.71 -7.75 24.88
CA ARG A 43 17.70 -8.31 23.52
C ARG A 43 17.05 -7.27 22.64
N GLU A 44 17.83 -6.55 21.84
CA GLU A 44 17.31 -5.46 21.03
C GLU A 44 16.27 -6.10 20.13
N GLU A 45 14.99 -5.97 20.50
CA GLU A 45 13.90 -6.11 19.57
C GLU A 45 14.25 -5.12 18.49
N LYS A 46 14.80 -5.62 17.36
CA LYS A 46 15.17 -4.81 16.20
C LYS A 46 14.08 -3.76 16.08
N PRO A 47 14.36 -2.47 16.35
CA PRO A 47 13.32 -1.49 16.55
C PRO A 47 12.47 -1.59 15.32
N LYS A 48 11.21 -2.02 15.50
CA LYS A 48 10.27 -2.29 14.42
C LYS A 48 10.32 -1.06 13.56
N ARG A 49 11.07 -1.12 12.44
CA ARG A 49 11.65 0.06 11.78
C ARG A 49 10.48 0.98 11.62
N ARG A 50 10.40 2.05 12.44
CA ARG A 50 9.40 3.07 12.23
C ARG A 50 9.74 3.50 10.82
N GLU A 51 8.89 3.13 9.86
CA GLU A 51 8.89 3.74 8.54
C GLU A 51 8.75 5.21 8.89
N ILE A 52 9.89 5.89 9.06
CA ILE A 52 9.91 7.33 9.15
C ILE A 52 9.33 7.66 7.79
N PRO A 53 8.07 8.17 7.70
CA PRO A 53 7.58 8.62 6.41
C PRO A 53 8.69 9.49 5.88
N ARG A 54 9.13 9.27 4.64
CA ARG A 54 10.08 10.21 4.03
C ARG A 54 9.33 11.52 4.09
N SER A 55 9.66 12.33 5.10
CA SER A 55 9.21 13.68 5.26
C SER A 55 10.02 14.38 4.18
N TYR A 56 9.58 14.22 2.94
CA TYR A 56 10.11 14.90 1.78
C TYR A 56 10.26 16.35 2.20
N SER A 57 11.45 16.92 2.05
CA SER A 57 11.82 18.19 2.67
C SER A 57 10.82 19.29 2.29
N THR A 58 9.75 19.44 3.08
CA THR A 58 8.75 20.50 2.95
C THR A 58 9.35 21.85 3.31
N LEU A 59 10.52 21.83 3.94
CA LEU A 59 11.25 23.00 4.41
C LEU A 59 11.60 23.96 3.25
N ARG A 60 11.76 23.47 2.01
CA ARG A 60 11.90 24.32 0.80
C ARG A 60 11.40 23.60 -0.47
N VAL A 61 10.08 23.52 -0.65
CA VAL A 61 9.48 23.11 -1.94
C VAL A 61 9.48 24.31 -2.90
N THR A 62 10.03 24.13 -4.09
CA THR A 62 10.03 25.17 -5.15
C THR A 62 8.64 25.39 -5.74
N ASP A 63 8.37 26.54 -6.34
CA ASP A 63 7.05 26.82 -6.93
C ASP A 63 6.72 25.88 -8.11
N ASP A 64 7.72 25.42 -8.86
CA ASP A 64 7.55 24.41 -9.91
C ASP A 64 7.10 23.06 -9.32
N GLU A 65 7.72 22.62 -8.22
CA GLU A 65 7.32 21.38 -7.54
C GLU A 65 5.91 21.47 -6.95
N LYS A 66 5.53 22.62 -6.38
CA LYS A 66 4.15 22.88 -5.92
C LYS A 66 3.16 22.76 -7.07
N LEU A 67 3.47 23.39 -8.21
CA LEU A 67 2.63 23.36 -9.39
C LEU A 67 2.45 21.93 -9.92
N TRP A 68 3.54 21.17 -10.09
CA TRP A 68 3.45 19.80 -10.62
C TRP A 68 2.77 18.82 -9.66
N ALA A 69 2.97 18.97 -8.35
CA ALA A 69 2.22 18.19 -7.36
C ALA A 69 0.72 18.52 -7.41
N ALA A 70 0.36 19.80 -7.53
CA ALA A 70 -1.02 20.25 -7.66
C ALA A 70 -1.65 19.73 -8.97
N VAL A 71 -0.95 19.83 -10.10
CA VAL A 71 -1.39 19.29 -11.40
C VAL A 71 -1.63 17.79 -11.32
N ALA A 72 -0.80 17.04 -10.58
CA ALA A 72 -0.98 15.61 -10.44
C ALA A 72 -2.26 15.22 -9.68
N HIS A 73 -2.67 15.97 -8.65
CA HIS A 73 -3.99 15.75 -8.02
C HIS A 73 -5.12 16.33 -8.88
N GLY A 74 -4.89 17.48 -9.49
CA GLY A 74 -5.84 18.19 -10.35
C GLY A 74 -6.22 17.42 -11.61
N SER A 75 -5.39 16.48 -12.05
CA SER A 75 -5.69 15.60 -13.19
C SER A 75 -6.98 14.80 -13.01
N ILE A 76 -7.50 14.65 -11.79
CA ILE A 76 -8.79 14.01 -11.57
C ILE A 76 -9.96 14.75 -12.23
N TRP A 77 -9.88 16.07 -12.33
CA TRP A 77 -10.86 16.86 -13.08
C TRP A 77 -10.74 16.62 -14.58
N ILE A 78 -9.51 16.48 -15.09
CA ILE A 78 -9.26 16.13 -16.49
C ILE A 78 -9.85 14.74 -16.79
N THR A 79 -9.57 13.75 -15.95
CA THR A 79 -10.17 12.40 -16.03
C THR A 79 -11.70 12.46 -16.02
N ALA A 80 -12.30 13.27 -15.15
CA ALA A 80 -13.75 13.41 -15.06
C ALA A 80 -14.38 14.07 -16.30
N ILE A 81 -13.78 15.14 -16.81
CA ILE A 81 -14.25 15.81 -18.03
C ILE A 81 -14.16 14.86 -19.23
N ILE A 82 -13.02 14.17 -19.40
CA ILE A 82 -12.83 13.15 -20.43
C ILE A 82 -13.88 12.04 -20.27
N SER A 83 -14.15 11.60 -19.04
CA SER A 83 -15.16 10.58 -18.76
C SER A 83 -16.54 11.01 -19.26
N VAL A 84 -16.96 12.25 -19.01
CA VAL A 84 -18.29 12.73 -19.45
C VAL A 84 -18.35 12.82 -20.97
N ILE A 85 -17.36 13.46 -21.60
CA ILE A 85 -17.36 13.69 -23.05
C ILE A 85 -17.31 12.36 -23.83
N THR A 86 -16.60 11.37 -23.30
CA THR A 86 -16.36 10.09 -23.98
C THR A 86 -17.25 8.95 -23.48
N VAL A 87 -18.23 9.25 -22.61
CA VAL A 87 -19.09 8.25 -21.95
C VAL A 87 -18.25 7.15 -21.29
N GLY A 88 -17.16 7.56 -20.64
CA GLY A 88 -16.26 6.68 -19.90
C GLY A 88 -15.24 5.92 -20.75
N THR A 89 -15.31 5.95 -22.08
CA THR A 89 -14.45 5.11 -22.93
C THR A 89 -12.95 5.41 -22.80
N LEU A 90 -12.57 6.67 -22.56
CA LEU A 90 -11.17 7.07 -22.38
C LEU A 90 -10.72 7.12 -20.91
N VAL A 91 -11.56 6.74 -19.95
CA VAL A 91 -11.19 6.68 -18.53
C VAL A 91 -9.99 5.76 -18.26
N PRO A 92 -9.90 4.54 -18.86
CA PRO A 92 -8.74 3.68 -18.65
C PRO A 92 -7.42 4.31 -19.06
N VAL A 93 -7.42 5.28 -19.98
CA VAL A 93 -6.21 5.99 -20.41
C VAL A 93 -5.94 7.20 -19.52
N SER A 94 -6.97 8.01 -19.23
CA SER A 94 -6.80 9.25 -18.47
C SER A 94 -6.47 9.03 -16.99
N VAL A 95 -6.76 7.86 -16.41
CA VAL A 95 -6.35 7.49 -15.04
C VAL A 95 -4.81 7.42 -14.86
N PHE A 96 -4.06 7.31 -15.95
CA PHE A 96 -2.60 7.21 -15.92
C PHE A 96 -1.86 8.56 -16.00
N ILE A 97 -2.58 9.68 -16.19
CA ILE A 97 -1.97 11.02 -16.21
C ILE A 97 -1.02 11.26 -15.03
N PRO A 98 -1.42 11.06 -13.75
CA PRO A 98 -0.52 11.27 -12.62
C PRO A 98 0.65 10.27 -12.61
N LEU A 99 0.50 9.07 -13.16
CA LEU A 99 1.60 8.12 -13.28
C LEU A 99 2.66 8.60 -14.29
N VAL A 100 2.24 9.25 -15.38
CA VAL A 100 3.17 9.90 -16.31
C VAL A 100 3.97 10.99 -15.58
N ILE A 101 3.30 11.83 -14.78
CA ILE A 101 3.97 12.87 -13.98
C ILE A 101 4.96 12.23 -13.00
N TYR A 102 4.60 11.14 -12.33
CA TYR A 102 5.50 10.39 -11.46
C TYR A 102 6.79 9.99 -12.20
N PHE A 103 6.69 9.39 -13.40
CA PHE A 103 7.88 8.99 -14.14
C PHE A 103 8.74 10.16 -14.65
N LEU A 104 8.13 11.30 -14.95
CA LEU A 104 8.86 12.52 -15.34
C LEU A 104 9.64 13.14 -14.18
N PHE A 105 9.13 13.01 -12.95
CA PHE A 105 9.69 13.67 -11.76
C PHE A 105 10.38 12.75 -10.75
N ARG A 106 10.27 11.41 -10.85
CA ARG A 106 10.85 10.43 -9.90
C ARG A 106 12.35 10.54 -9.65
N LYS A 107 13.11 11.19 -10.52
CA LYS A 107 14.56 11.43 -10.37
C LYS A 107 14.91 12.91 -10.10
N ARG A 108 13.91 13.79 -10.11
CA ARG A 108 14.08 15.25 -10.04
C ARG A 108 13.53 15.83 -8.74
N SER A 109 12.38 15.34 -8.30
CA SER A 109 11.71 15.81 -7.09
C SER A 109 10.97 14.65 -6.43
N ASP A 110 11.43 14.31 -5.23
CA ASP A 110 10.76 13.31 -4.40
C ASP A 110 9.37 13.77 -3.95
N TYR A 111 9.18 15.08 -3.73
CA TYR A 111 7.89 15.68 -3.36
C TYR A 111 6.84 15.49 -4.47
N VAL A 112 7.19 15.85 -5.72
CA VAL A 112 6.29 15.66 -6.87
C VAL A 112 6.03 14.18 -7.12
N ALA A 113 7.06 13.34 -7.06
CA ALA A 113 6.93 11.91 -7.27
C ALA A 113 5.97 11.27 -6.27
N PHE A 114 6.09 11.61 -4.98
CA PHE A 114 5.18 11.14 -3.95
C PHE A 114 3.73 11.54 -4.22
N HIS A 115 3.47 12.83 -4.47
CA HIS A 115 2.11 13.31 -4.71
C HIS A 115 1.51 12.76 -6.00
N ALA A 116 2.31 12.60 -7.04
CA ALA A 116 1.87 11.99 -8.30
C ALA A 116 1.49 10.51 -8.10
N LEU A 117 2.27 9.74 -7.36
CA LEU A 117 1.93 8.35 -7.07
C LEU A 117 0.70 8.26 -6.15
N GLN A 118 0.58 9.15 -5.17
CA GLN A 118 -0.61 9.25 -4.31
C GLN A 118 -1.88 9.60 -5.11
N ALA A 119 -1.79 10.54 -6.06
CA ALA A 119 -2.89 10.90 -6.95
C ALA A 119 -3.28 9.74 -7.87
N PHE A 120 -2.28 9.05 -8.45
CA PHE A 120 -2.52 7.87 -9.28
C PHE A 120 -3.26 6.77 -8.52
N VAL A 121 -2.85 6.48 -7.28
CA VAL A 121 -3.51 5.45 -6.46
C VAL A 121 -4.96 5.83 -6.15
N LEU A 122 -5.23 7.09 -5.80
CA LEU A 122 -6.61 7.57 -5.61
C LEU A 122 -7.44 7.36 -6.88
N GLN A 123 -6.95 7.83 -8.02
CA GLN A 123 -7.66 7.71 -9.29
C GLN A 123 -7.90 6.25 -9.68
N LEU A 124 -6.90 5.39 -9.50
CA LEU A 124 -6.97 3.97 -9.83
C LEU A 124 -8.01 3.24 -8.98
N PHE A 125 -7.96 3.38 -7.65
CA PHE A 125 -8.93 2.73 -6.76
C PHE A 125 -10.33 3.31 -6.92
N GLY A 126 -10.46 4.64 -7.06
CA GLY A 126 -11.76 5.28 -7.29
C GLY A 126 -12.39 4.78 -8.58
N THR A 127 -11.61 4.69 -9.66
CA THR A 127 -12.08 4.25 -10.98
C THR A 127 -12.43 2.77 -11.01
N ILE A 128 -11.52 1.89 -10.53
CA ILE A 128 -11.76 0.45 -10.50
C ILE A 128 -12.95 0.14 -9.57
N GLY A 129 -13.01 0.79 -8.40
CA GLY A 129 -14.12 0.62 -7.47
C GLY A 129 -15.45 1.03 -8.07
N ALA A 130 -15.53 2.20 -8.72
CA ALA A 130 -16.75 2.67 -9.38
C ALA A 130 -17.15 1.76 -10.54
N PHE A 131 -16.18 1.31 -11.35
CA PHE A 131 -16.43 0.39 -12.46
C PHE A 131 -16.95 -0.97 -11.98
N LEU A 132 -16.33 -1.56 -10.95
CA LEU A 132 -16.78 -2.83 -10.38
C LEU A 132 -18.18 -2.70 -9.76
N LEU A 133 -18.43 -1.61 -9.03
CA LEU A 133 -19.74 -1.36 -8.44
C LEU A 133 -20.83 -1.23 -9.52
N LEU A 134 -20.54 -0.50 -10.59
CA LEU A 134 -21.46 -0.32 -11.71
C LEU A 134 -21.71 -1.63 -12.46
N VAL A 135 -20.65 -2.36 -12.82
CA VAL A 135 -20.77 -3.57 -13.64
C VAL A 135 -21.33 -4.74 -12.83
N VAL A 136 -20.68 -5.09 -11.71
CA VAL A 136 -21.08 -6.25 -10.90
C VAL A 136 -22.36 -5.94 -10.14
N GLY A 137 -22.39 -4.79 -9.44
CA GLY A 137 -23.57 -4.36 -8.70
C GLY A 137 -24.77 -4.15 -9.60
N GLY A 138 -24.57 -3.50 -10.76
CA GLY A 138 -25.62 -3.31 -11.77
C GLY A 138 -26.14 -4.63 -12.34
N THR A 139 -25.25 -5.60 -12.61
CA THR A 139 -25.67 -6.93 -13.09
C THR A 139 -26.48 -7.69 -12.04
N VAL A 140 -25.99 -7.74 -10.79
CA VAL A 140 -26.69 -8.40 -9.68
C VAL A 140 -28.05 -7.75 -9.44
N TRP A 141 -28.09 -6.41 -9.45
CA TRP A 141 -29.34 -5.67 -9.31
C TRP A 141 -30.31 -5.95 -10.46
N ALA A 142 -29.85 -5.95 -11.72
CA ALA A 142 -30.69 -6.22 -12.88
C ALA A 142 -31.27 -7.63 -12.86
N VAL A 143 -30.47 -8.65 -12.53
CA VAL A 143 -30.93 -10.04 -12.37
C VAL A 143 -31.97 -10.13 -11.25
N GLY A 144 -31.71 -9.52 -10.09
CA GLY A 144 -32.65 -9.48 -8.99
C GLY A 144 -33.97 -8.78 -9.35
N LEU A 145 -33.91 -7.74 -10.17
CA LEU A 145 -35.10 -7.03 -10.66
C LEU A 145 -35.93 -7.93 -11.58
N VAL A 146 -35.30 -8.64 -12.51
CA VAL A 146 -35.99 -9.60 -13.38
C VAL A 146 -36.68 -10.68 -12.55
N ILE A 147 -35.99 -11.25 -11.55
CA ILE A 147 -36.58 -12.24 -10.63
C ILE A 147 -37.78 -11.63 -9.87
N ALA A 148 -37.64 -10.42 -9.34
CA ALA A 148 -38.72 -9.74 -8.62
C ALA A 148 -39.95 -9.49 -9.51
N LEU A 149 -39.73 -9.13 -10.78
CA LEU A 149 -40.79 -8.95 -11.77
C LEU A 149 -41.47 -10.27 -12.12
N LEU A 150 -40.73 -11.37 -12.29
CA LEU A 150 -41.32 -12.69 -12.55
C LEU A 150 -42.19 -13.16 -11.37
N LEU A 151 -41.78 -12.86 -10.14
CA LEU A 151 -42.53 -13.19 -8.92
C LEU A 151 -43.83 -12.38 -8.75
N MET A 152 -44.10 -11.38 -9.61
CA MET A 152 -45.41 -10.72 -9.64
C MET A 152 -46.54 -11.71 -9.97
N VAL A 153 -46.26 -12.75 -10.75
CA VAL A 153 -47.23 -13.79 -11.12
C VAL A 153 -47.82 -14.49 -9.88
N VAL A 154 -47.02 -14.62 -8.82
CA VAL A 154 -47.42 -15.25 -7.54
C VAL A 154 -47.68 -14.21 -6.44
N LEU A 155 -47.97 -12.97 -6.82
CA LEU A 155 -48.27 -11.80 -5.95
C LEU A 155 -47.12 -11.31 -5.04
N ILE A 156 -46.12 -12.16 -4.73
CA ILE A 156 -44.95 -11.79 -3.91
C ILE A 156 -44.16 -10.63 -4.56
N GLY A 157 -44.12 -10.58 -5.89
CA GLY A 157 -43.42 -9.52 -6.63
C GLY A 157 -43.90 -8.11 -6.29
N PHE A 158 -45.18 -7.92 -5.92
CA PHE A 158 -45.72 -6.59 -5.60
C PHE A 158 -45.04 -5.95 -4.39
N ILE A 159 -44.57 -6.76 -3.44
CA ILE A 159 -43.80 -6.32 -2.29
C ILE A 159 -42.31 -6.29 -2.63
N LEU A 160 -41.81 -7.27 -3.39
CA LEU A 160 -40.39 -7.41 -3.66
C LEU A 160 -39.83 -6.33 -4.59
N VAL A 161 -40.58 -5.93 -5.63
CA VAL A 161 -40.15 -4.89 -6.58
C VAL A 161 -39.86 -3.54 -5.91
N PRO A 162 -40.74 -2.95 -5.08
CA PRO A 162 -40.43 -1.68 -4.42
C PRO A 162 -39.25 -1.80 -3.45
N VAL A 163 -39.12 -2.91 -2.71
CA VAL A 163 -37.97 -3.17 -1.84
C VAL A 163 -36.67 -3.25 -2.64
N TRP A 164 -36.67 -3.97 -3.77
CA TRP A 164 -35.51 -4.09 -4.65
C TRP A 164 -35.19 -2.76 -5.38
N GLY A 165 -36.21 -1.93 -5.61
CA GLY A 165 -36.06 -0.56 -6.08
C GLY A 165 -35.22 0.29 -5.12
N LEU A 166 -35.41 0.16 -3.80
CA LEU A 166 -34.59 0.84 -2.80
C LEU A 166 -33.13 0.41 -2.86
N VAL A 167 -32.86 -0.89 -3.10
CA VAL A 167 -31.50 -1.39 -3.35
C VAL A 167 -30.89 -0.74 -4.59
N GLY A 168 -31.68 -0.56 -5.65
CA GLY A 168 -31.25 0.15 -6.86
C GLY A 168 -30.90 1.61 -6.60
N ILE A 169 -31.71 2.32 -5.80
CA ILE A 169 -31.42 3.70 -5.40
C ILE A 169 -30.12 3.75 -4.58
N ALA A 170 -29.93 2.85 -3.63
CA ALA A 170 -28.70 2.78 -2.83
C ALA A 170 -27.46 2.53 -3.72
N LEU A 171 -27.57 1.60 -4.68
CA LEU A 171 -26.51 1.33 -5.65
C LEU A 171 -26.19 2.55 -6.53
N LEU A 172 -27.22 3.24 -7.02
CA LEU A 172 -27.06 4.45 -7.82
C LEU A 172 -26.36 5.56 -7.02
N LEU A 173 -26.80 5.79 -5.78
CA LEU A 173 -26.18 6.76 -4.88
C LEU A 173 -24.71 6.39 -4.60
N ALA A 174 -24.41 5.14 -4.29
CA ALA A 174 -23.04 4.70 -4.05
C ALA A 174 -22.15 4.91 -5.29
N THR A 175 -22.66 4.57 -6.48
CA THR A 175 -21.94 4.73 -7.75
C THR A 175 -21.73 6.19 -8.11
N ALA A 176 -22.67 7.08 -7.78
CA ALA A 176 -22.55 8.52 -8.03
C ALA A 176 -21.68 9.26 -7.00
N LEU A 177 -21.78 8.89 -5.72
CA LEU A 177 -21.04 9.55 -4.64
C LEU A 177 -19.55 9.20 -4.65
N MET A 178 -19.18 8.00 -5.11
CA MET A 178 -17.77 7.58 -5.16
C MET A 178 -16.87 8.47 -6.04
N PRO A 179 -17.19 8.74 -7.33
CA PRO A 179 -16.41 9.66 -8.15
C PRO A 179 -16.47 11.10 -7.61
N LEU A 180 -17.61 11.51 -7.02
CA LEU A 180 -17.74 12.84 -6.42
C LEU A 180 -16.83 13.01 -5.20
N ALA A 181 -16.76 12.01 -4.32
CA ALA A 181 -15.83 11.99 -3.19
C ALA A 181 -14.38 12.05 -3.69
N SER A 182 -14.05 11.31 -4.75
CA SER A 182 -12.71 11.33 -5.34
C SER A 182 -12.35 12.73 -5.86
N LEU A 183 -13.27 13.41 -6.55
CA LEU A 183 -13.10 14.79 -7.00
C LEU A 183 -12.88 15.76 -5.84
N LEU A 184 -13.66 15.65 -4.76
CA LEU A 184 -13.52 16.49 -3.57
C LEU A 184 -12.13 16.31 -2.94
N TYR A 185 -11.74 15.07 -2.70
CA TYR A 185 -10.43 14.74 -2.13
C TYR A 185 -9.28 15.22 -3.03
N GLY A 186 -9.36 14.98 -4.34
CA GLY A 186 -8.37 15.47 -5.30
C GLY A 186 -8.29 17.00 -5.36
N THR A 187 -9.42 17.69 -5.23
CA THR A 187 -9.46 19.17 -5.16
C THR A 187 -8.77 19.69 -3.91
N ILE A 188 -9.07 19.12 -2.74
CA ILE A 188 -8.40 19.48 -1.49
C ILE A 188 -6.89 19.25 -1.62
N ALA A 189 -6.48 18.08 -2.11
CA ALA A 189 -5.07 17.77 -2.31
C ALA A 189 -4.38 18.71 -3.30
N THR A 190 -5.07 19.12 -4.37
CA THR A 190 -4.58 20.11 -5.34
C THR A 190 -4.28 21.45 -4.65
N ILE A 191 -5.24 21.95 -3.86
CA ILE A 191 -5.10 23.24 -3.15
C ILE A 191 -3.99 23.17 -2.10
N GLU A 192 -3.94 22.11 -1.31
CA GLU A 192 -2.96 21.95 -0.25
C GLU A 192 -1.53 21.84 -0.82
N THR A 193 -1.34 21.05 -1.89
CA THR A 193 -0.02 20.90 -2.54
C THR A 193 0.42 22.15 -3.30
N TYR A 194 -0.52 22.90 -3.88
CA TYR A 194 -0.26 24.22 -4.47
C TYR A 194 0.25 25.22 -3.41
N ASN A 195 -0.27 25.14 -2.19
CA ASN A 195 0.21 25.92 -1.04
C ASN A 195 1.51 25.37 -0.42
N GLY A 196 2.12 24.34 -1.03
CA GLY A 196 3.37 23.73 -0.56
C GLY A 196 3.23 22.85 0.68
N ARG A 197 2.02 22.41 1.01
CA ARG A 197 1.77 21.49 2.12
C ARG A 197 1.85 20.05 1.64
N ASP A 198 2.48 19.20 2.44
CA ASP A 198 2.54 17.76 2.20
C ASP A 198 1.22 17.08 2.58
N TYR A 199 0.25 17.15 1.67
CA TYR A 199 -1.06 16.56 1.85
C TYR A 199 -1.02 15.03 1.71
N ARG A 200 -1.45 14.32 2.75
CA ARG A 200 -1.39 12.86 2.84
C ARG A 200 -2.77 12.24 3.06
N TYR A 201 -3.25 11.48 2.08
CA TYR A 201 -4.41 10.61 2.28
C TYR A 201 -4.07 9.53 3.33
N PRO A 202 -4.87 9.33 4.40
CA PRO A 202 -4.48 8.49 5.54
C PRO A 202 -4.06 7.06 5.22
N PHE A 203 -4.70 6.40 4.25
CA PHE A 203 -4.37 5.02 3.87
C PHE A 203 -3.41 4.96 2.68
N ILE A 204 -3.61 5.83 1.68
CA ILE A 204 -2.85 5.83 0.44
C ILE A 204 -1.40 6.27 0.69
N SER A 205 -1.19 7.34 1.46
CA SER A 205 0.17 7.87 1.73
C SER A 205 1.10 6.83 2.34
N ARG A 206 0.63 6.08 3.35
CA ARG A 206 1.38 4.99 3.99
C ARG A 206 1.76 3.88 3.02
N TRP A 207 0.87 3.52 2.10
CA TRP A 207 1.18 2.53 1.07
C TRP A 207 2.21 3.04 0.08
N VAL A 208 2.05 4.30 -0.38
CA VAL A 208 2.97 4.95 -1.31
C VAL A 208 4.37 5.10 -0.72
N ASP A 209 4.47 5.55 0.53
CA ASP A 209 5.74 5.67 1.27
C ASP A 209 6.50 4.34 1.27
N ARG A 210 5.81 3.23 1.54
CA ARG A 210 6.42 1.89 1.52
C ARG A 210 6.96 1.50 0.15
N GLN A 211 6.24 1.82 -0.92
CA GLN A 211 6.71 1.53 -2.28
C GLN A 211 7.96 2.33 -2.64
N LEU A 212 8.02 3.61 -2.24
CA LEU A 212 9.17 4.48 -2.50
C LEU A 212 10.37 4.20 -1.57
N ALA A 213 10.14 3.67 -0.37
CA ALA A 213 11.18 3.40 0.63
C ALA A 213 12.00 2.13 0.40
N GLY A 214 11.63 1.29 -0.58
CA GLY A 214 12.27 -0.02 -0.82
C GLY A 214 11.32 -1.12 -1.29
N GLY A 215 10.10 -0.77 -1.72
CA GLY A 215 9.18 -1.70 -2.36
C GLY A 215 9.49 -1.92 -3.84
N PHE A 216 8.49 -2.36 -4.61
CA PHE A 216 8.65 -2.78 -6.02
C PHE A 216 9.24 -1.70 -6.95
N LEU A 217 9.12 -0.43 -6.58
CA LEU A 217 9.55 0.70 -7.42
C LEU A 217 11.04 1.06 -7.29
N ASN A 218 11.78 0.44 -6.36
CA ASN A 218 13.15 0.82 -6.01
C ASN A 218 14.22 -0.19 -6.49
N ILE A 219 13.92 -1.02 -7.50
CA ILE A 219 14.78 -2.13 -7.99
C ILE A 219 15.73 -1.69 -9.13
N VAL A 220 16.11 -0.41 -9.23
CA VAL A 220 17.09 0.05 -10.25
C VAL A 220 18.07 1.04 -9.67
#